data_AF-A0A950J1W8-F1
#
_entry.id   AF-A0A950J1W8-F1
#
_cell.length_a   1.000
_cell.length_b   1.000
_cell.length_c   1.000
_cell.angle_alpha   90.00
_cell.angle_beta   90.00
_cell.angle_gamma   90.00
#
_symmetry.space_group_name_H-M   'P 1'
#
loop_
_entity.id
_entity.type
_entity.pdbx_description
1 polymer ?
#
loop_
_entity_poly.entity_id
_entity_poly.type
_entity_poly.pdbx_seq_one_letter_code
_entity_poly.pdbx_strand_id
1 'polypeptide(L)'
;DDAAKKASSLPNLSADDKQLLNNLRKDLTVTTEYAPTWVIIAVALALGGGTMIGWRRVVKTVGEGIGKKDMTYAQGMSAQLTAAVSIGLASQFGLPVSTTHVLSSGVAGTMVADKAGLQWATVRSILLAWLFTMPVAMLLSGSLYYLASNWLK
;
A
#
# COMPACT_ATOMS: atom_id res chain seq x y z
N ASP A 1 -11.45 3.25 13.94
CA ASP A 1 -12.48 2.35 13.39
C ASP A 1 -12.75 1.03 14.12
N ASP A 2 -11.83 0.49 14.94
CA ASP A 2 -12.05 -0.81 15.61
C ASP A 2 -12.76 -0.75 16.99
N ALA A 3 -12.52 0.31 17.77
CA ALA A 3 -13.10 0.47 19.11
C ALA A 3 -14.63 0.60 19.08
N ALA A 4 -15.17 1.28 18.06
CA ALA A 4 -16.61 1.53 17.91
C ALA A 4 -17.39 0.27 17.45
N LYS A 5 -16.78 -0.60 16.63
CA LYS A 5 -17.37 -1.91 16.26
C LYS A 5 -17.51 -2.81 17.50
N LYS A 6 -16.50 -2.84 18.37
CA LYS A 6 -16.54 -3.60 19.64
C LYS A 6 -17.57 -3.05 20.64
N ALA A 7 -17.81 -1.74 20.66
CA ALA A 7 -18.82 -1.14 21.53
C ALA A 7 -20.26 -1.56 21.12
N SER A 8 -20.53 -1.67 19.81
CA SER A 8 -21.85 -2.07 19.31
C SER A 8 -22.22 -3.55 19.54
N SER A 9 -21.26 -4.39 19.89
CA SER A 9 -21.45 -5.83 20.16
C SER A 9 -21.67 -6.17 21.65
N LEU A 10 -21.84 -5.17 22.52
CA LEU A 10 -22.09 -5.41 23.95
C LEU A 10 -23.54 -5.93 24.16
N PRO A 11 -23.74 -7.00 24.95
CA PRO A 11 -25.01 -7.75 25.00
C PRO A 11 -26.20 -7.03 25.66
N ASN A 12 -26.06 -5.80 26.16
CA ASN A 12 -27.09 -5.08 26.94
C ASN A 12 -27.34 -3.61 26.50
N LEU A 13 -27.29 -3.31 25.20
CA LEU A 13 -27.56 -1.95 24.69
C LEU A 13 -29.03 -1.75 24.31
N SER A 14 -29.67 -0.73 24.91
CA SER A 14 -31.00 -0.24 24.54
C SER A 14 -31.02 0.28 23.10
N ALA A 15 -32.19 0.30 22.44
CA ALA A 15 -32.33 0.76 21.06
C ALA A 15 -31.87 2.23 20.90
N ASP A 16 -32.10 3.06 21.92
CA ASP A 16 -31.71 4.47 21.96
C ASP A 16 -30.19 4.64 22.05
N ASP A 17 -29.50 3.81 22.84
CA ASP A 17 -28.05 3.85 22.97
C ASP A 17 -27.35 3.45 21.66
N LYS A 18 -27.91 2.49 20.91
CA LYS A 18 -27.42 2.11 19.58
C LYS A 18 -27.56 3.23 18.56
N GLN A 19 -28.65 4.00 18.62
CA GLN A 19 -28.85 5.17 17.76
C GLN A 19 -27.91 6.32 18.13
N LEU A 20 -27.75 6.61 19.42
CA LEU A 20 -26.81 7.62 19.90
C LEU A 20 -25.37 7.29 19.49
N LEU A 21 -24.94 6.04 19.66
CA LEU A 21 -23.61 5.58 19.26
C LEU A 21 -23.37 5.68 17.75
N ASN A 22 -24.38 5.40 16.92
CA ASN A 22 -24.28 5.55 15.47
C ASN A 22 -24.18 7.02 15.04
N ASN A 23 -24.91 7.92 15.71
CA ASN A 23 -24.85 9.36 15.43
C ASN A 23 -23.50 9.95 15.86
N LEU A 24 -23.02 9.64 17.07
CA LEU A 24 -21.70 10.04 17.56
C LEU A 24 -20.57 9.48 16.68
N ARG A 25 -20.70 8.23 16.21
CA ARG A 25 -19.77 7.65 15.24
C ARG A 25 -19.71 8.49 13.97
N LYS A 26 -20.88 8.82 13.40
CA LYS A 26 -20.99 9.56 12.14
C LYS A 26 -20.30 10.92 12.25
N ASP A 27 -20.53 11.64 13.34
CA ASP A 27 -19.91 12.95 13.58
C ASP A 27 -18.39 12.86 13.77
N LEU A 28 -17.91 11.88 14.55
CA LEU A 28 -16.47 11.67 14.77
C LEU A 28 -15.73 11.24 13.49
N THR A 29 -16.34 10.41 12.65
CA THR A 29 -15.77 10.00 11.35
C THR A 29 -15.72 11.16 10.37
N VAL A 30 -16.73 12.03 10.36
CA VAL A 30 -16.74 13.21 9.49
C VAL A 30 -15.58 14.15 9.81
N THR A 31 -15.24 14.37 11.09
CA THR A 31 -14.11 15.25 11.43
C THR A 31 -12.74 14.60 11.15
N THR A 32 -12.62 13.28 11.31
CA THR A 32 -11.33 12.59 11.21
C THR A 32 -10.97 12.16 9.78
N GLU A 33 -11.97 11.85 8.94
CA GLU A 33 -11.78 11.37 7.57
C GLU A 33 -12.12 12.42 6.48
N TYR A 34 -12.39 13.68 6.86
CA TYR A 34 -12.66 14.73 5.87
C TYR A 34 -11.41 15.05 5.05
N ALA A 35 -11.35 14.51 3.84
CA ALA A 35 -10.40 14.91 2.81
C ALA A 35 -11.11 15.89 1.84
N PRO A 36 -10.74 17.19 1.83
CA PRO A 36 -11.30 18.14 0.89
C PRO A 36 -11.05 17.71 -0.56
N THR A 37 -12.02 17.95 -1.46
CA THR A 37 -11.91 17.55 -2.88
C THR A 37 -10.67 18.10 -3.57
N TRP A 38 -10.23 19.32 -3.21
CA TRP A 38 -9.01 19.91 -3.76
C TRP A 38 -7.74 19.15 -3.35
N VAL A 39 -7.69 18.56 -2.14
CA VAL A 39 -6.58 17.72 -1.69
C VAL A 39 -6.53 16.44 -2.50
N ILE A 40 -7.70 15.82 -2.74
CA ILE A 40 -7.80 14.61 -3.57
C ILE A 40 -7.28 14.88 -4.97
N ILE A 41 -7.70 16.00 -5.59
CA ILE A 41 -7.23 16.41 -6.92
C ILE A 41 -5.73 16.69 -6.90
N ALA A 42 -5.23 17.42 -5.89
CA ALA A 42 -3.80 17.73 -5.77
C ALA A 42 -2.93 16.46 -5.62
N VAL A 43 -3.37 15.50 -4.80
CA VAL A 43 -2.69 14.20 -4.63
C VAL A 43 -2.75 13.39 -5.92
N ALA A 44 -3.90 13.35 -6.61
CA ALA A 44 -4.02 12.66 -7.89
C ALA A 44 -3.07 13.25 -8.95
N LEU A 45 -2.97 14.57 -9.03
CA LEU A 45 -2.04 15.26 -9.93
C LEU A 45 -0.57 15.01 -9.54
N ALA A 46 -0.25 15.04 -8.24
CA ALA A 46 1.09 14.75 -7.76
C ALA A 46 1.52 13.30 -8.05
N LEU A 47 0.63 12.33 -7.83
CA LEU A 47 0.88 10.92 -8.15
C LEU A 47 1.00 10.69 -9.65
N GLY A 48 0.10 11.27 -10.46
CA GLY A 48 0.14 11.19 -11.91
C GLY A 48 1.41 11.82 -12.48
N GLY A 49 1.73 13.04 -12.05
CA GLY A 49 2.96 13.76 -12.43
C GLY A 49 4.22 13.02 -12.02
N GLY A 50 4.30 12.54 -10.78
CA GLY A 50 5.41 11.75 -10.28
C GLY A 50 5.61 10.45 -11.06
N THR A 51 4.53 9.78 -11.45
CA THR A 51 4.58 8.57 -12.28
C THR A 51 5.16 8.89 -13.66
N MET A 52 4.68 9.96 -14.33
CA MET A 52 5.20 10.36 -15.65
C MET A 52 6.69 10.70 -15.66
N ILE A 53 7.23 11.21 -14.54
CA ILE A 53 8.66 11.53 -14.41
C ILE A 53 9.48 10.29 -14.04
N GLY A 54 8.97 9.45 -13.13
CA GLY A 54 9.72 8.34 -12.51
C GLY A 54 9.54 6.96 -13.16
N TRP A 55 8.57 6.77 -14.06
CA TRP A 55 8.14 5.43 -14.49
C TRP A 55 9.25 4.57 -15.09
N ARG A 56 10.18 5.17 -15.85
CA ARG A 56 11.19 4.43 -16.62
C ARG A 56 12.04 3.50 -15.76
N ARG A 57 12.41 3.91 -14.55
CA ARG A 57 13.25 3.08 -13.66
C ARG A 57 12.48 1.90 -13.07
N VAL A 58 11.22 2.15 -12.72
CA VAL A 58 10.32 1.13 -12.15
C VAL A 58 10.01 0.07 -13.20
N VAL A 59 9.65 0.48 -14.42
CA VAL A 59 9.33 -0.45 -15.51
C VAL A 59 10.55 -1.29 -15.90
N LYS A 60 11.74 -0.71 -15.98
CA LYS A 60 12.96 -1.50 -16.24
C LYS A 60 13.23 -2.52 -15.13
N THR A 61 13.12 -2.12 -13.87
CA THR A 61 13.43 -3.03 -12.74
C THR A 61 12.39 -4.15 -12.61
N VAL A 62 11.11 -3.84 -12.79
CA VAL A 62 10.01 -4.81 -12.61
C VAL A 62 9.76 -5.63 -13.87
N GLY A 63 9.77 -5.00 -15.05
CA GLY A 63 9.44 -5.64 -16.32
C GLY A 63 10.61 -6.38 -16.97
N GLU A 64 11.84 -5.89 -16.80
CA GLU A 64 13.05 -6.48 -17.42
C GLU A 64 13.99 -7.08 -16.36
N GLY A 65 14.01 -6.53 -15.14
CA GLY A 65 14.99 -6.89 -14.12
C GLY A 65 14.64 -8.10 -13.24
N ILE A 66 13.38 -8.56 -13.20
CA ILE A 66 12.99 -9.69 -12.33
C ILE A 66 13.31 -11.04 -12.99
N GLY A 67 13.12 -11.15 -14.31
CA GLY A 67 13.40 -12.37 -15.07
C GLY A 67 14.72 -12.31 -15.83
N LYS A 68 15.20 -13.48 -16.30
CA LYS A 68 16.37 -13.56 -17.19
C LYS A 68 16.04 -13.28 -18.67
N LYS A 69 14.76 -13.24 -19.01
CA LYS A 69 14.22 -12.90 -20.33
C LYS A 69 13.20 -11.78 -20.16
N ASP A 70 12.98 -11.01 -21.21
CA ASP A 70 11.95 -9.97 -21.21
C ASP A 70 10.56 -10.58 -21.01
N MET A 71 9.75 -9.89 -20.22
CA MET A 71 8.39 -10.32 -19.92
C MET A 71 7.49 -10.13 -21.16
N THR A 72 6.74 -11.16 -21.51
CA THR A 72 5.72 -11.09 -22.57
C THR A 72 4.49 -10.30 -22.11
N TYR A 73 3.72 -9.75 -23.07
CA TYR A 73 2.47 -9.06 -22.76
C TYR A 73 1.46 -9.96 -22.02
N ALA A 74 1.41 -11.25 -22.35
CA ALA A 74 0.54 -12.21 -21.67
C ALA A 74 0.93 -12.37 -20.19
N GLN A 75 2.23 -12.49 -19.89
CA GLN A 75 2.73 -12.54 -18.51
C GLN A 75 2.44 -11.24 -17.74
N GLY A 76 2.59 -10.08 -18.39
CA GLY A 76 2.23 -8.79 -17.79
C GLY A 76 0.75 -8.71 -17.43
N MET A 77 -0.13 -9.14 -18.32
CA MET A 77 -1.57 -9.19 -18.09
C MET A 77 -1.93 -10.15 -16.96
N SER A 78 -1.36 -11.37 -16.96
CA SER A 78 -1.59 -12.35 -15.89
C SER A 78 -1.14 -11.82 -14.52
N ALA A 79 0.04 -11.21 -14.43
CA ALA A 79 0.55 -10.63 -13.19
C ALA A 79 -0.34 -9.50 -12.68
N GLN A 80 -0.81 -8.61 -13.56
CA GLN A 80 -1.73 -7.52 -13.21
C GLN A 80 -3.09 -8.04 -12.75
N LEU A 81 -3.65 -9.05 -13.41
CA LEU A 81 -4.93 -9.64 -13.03
C LEU A 81 -4.84 -10.29 -11.64
N THR A 82 -3.80 -11.08 -11.38
CA THR A 82 -3.55 -11.67 -10.07
C THR A 82 -3.39 -10.59 -8.99
N ALA A 83 -2.68 -9.50 -9.30
CA ALA A 83 -2.52 -8.39 -8.37
C ALA A 83 -3.84 -7.66 -8.09
N ALA A 84 -4.61 -7.36 -9.13
CA ALA A 84 -5.90 -6.68 -9.01
C ALA A 84 -6.90 -7.52 -8.18
N VAL A 85 -6.98 -8.83 -8.43
CA VAL A 85 -7.83 -9.73 -7.66
C VAL A 85 -7.38 -9.79 -6.20
N SER A 86 -6.08 -9.96 -5.95
CA SER A 86 -5.55 -10.07 -4.58
C SER A 86 -5.76 -8.78 -3.78
N ILE A 87 -5.50 -7.62 -4.40
CA ILE A 87 -5.70 -6.29 -3.79
C ILE A 87 -7.19 -6.01 -3.60
N GLY A 88 -8.04 -6.40 -4.55
CA GLY A 88 -9.49 -6.26 -4.46
C GLY A 88 -10.07 -7.06 -3.30
N LEU A 89 -9.64 -8.31 -3.14
CA LEU A 89 -10.01 -9.14 -1.99
C LEU A 89 -9.52 -8.51 -0.68
N ALA A 90 -8.25 -8.12 -0.60
CA ALA A 90 -7.70 -7.49 0.62
C ALA A 90 -8.43 -6.20 1.00
N SER A 91 -8.77 -5.36 0.01
CA SER A 91 -9.55 -4.13 0.20
C SER A 91 -10.94 -4.43 0.75
N GLN A 92 -11.61 -5.48 0.27
CA GLN A 92 -12.93 -5.89 0.77
C GLN A 92 -12.88 -6.33 2.24
N PHE A 93 -11.78 -6.93 2.66
CA PHE A 93 -11.55 -7.32 4.05
C PHE A 93 -10.94 -6.20 4.91
N GLY A 94 -10.66 -5.03 4.35
CA GLY A 94 -10.04 -3.89 5.05
C GLY A 94 -8.60 -4.15 5.51
N LEU A 95 -7.89 -5.08 4.88
CA LEU A 95 -6.53 -5.45 5.24
C LEU A 95 -5.53 -4.49 4.57
N PRO A 96 -4.60 -3.86 5.33
CA PRO A 96 -3.55 -3.04 4.75
C PRO A 96 -2.53 -3.94 4.03
N VAL A 97 -2.51 -3.88 2.70
CA VAL A 97 -1.59 -4.68 1.86
C VAL A 97 -0.66 -3.80 1.04
N SER A 98 0.58 -4.26 0.86
CA SER A 98 1.55 -3.61 -0.03
C SER A 98 1.28 -4.00 -1.48
N THR A 99 0.75 -3.06 -2.28
CA THR A 99 0.48 -3.29 -3.70
C THR A 99 1.75 -3.60 -4.49
N THR A 100 2.91 -3.05 -4.08
CA THR A 100 4.22 -3.37 -4.66
C THR A 100 4.63 -4.81 -4.39
N HIS A 101 4.43 -5.33 -3.17
CA HIS A 101 4.75 -6.74 -2.87
C HIS A 101 3.89 -7.69 -3.68
N VAL A 102 2.59 -7.39 -3.80
CA VAL A 102 1.65 -8.22 -4.56
C VAL A 102 2.03 -8.22 -6.05
N LEU A 103 2.26 -7.04 -6.64
CA LEU A 103 2.60 -6.92 -8.06
C LEU A 103 3.96 -7.56 -8.39
N SER A 104 5.01 -7.25 -7.62
CA SER A 104 6.36 -7.81 -7.86
C SER A 104 6.38 -9.33 -7.70
N SER A 105 5.62 -9.88 -6.74
CA SER A 105 5.50 -11.34 -6.56
C SER A 105 4.68 -11.97 -7.69
N GLY A 106 3.66 -11.29 -8.20
CA GLY A 106 2.90 -11.72 -9.38
C GLY A 106 3.79 -11.81 -10.63
N VAL A 107 4.61 -10.79 -10.89
CA VAL A 107 5.59 -10.80 -11.99
C VAL A 107 6.63 -11.90 -11.81
N ALA A 108 7.20 -12.05 -10.61
CA ALA A 108 8.13 -13.15 -10.35
C ALA A 108 7.47 -14.53 -10.57
N GLY A 109 6.21 -14.68 -10.17
CA GLY A 109 5.42 -15.90 -10.38
C GLY A 109 5.24 -16.26 -11.85
N THR A 110 4.93 -15.28 -12.71
CA THR A 110 4.79 -15.53 -14.16
C THR A 110 6.11 -15.93 -14.83
N MET A 111 7.24 -15.39 -14.36
CA MET A 111 8.58 -15.77 -14.85
C MET A 111 9.00 -17.17 -14.39
N VAL A 112 8.56 -17.61 -13.21
CA VAL A 112 8.76 -18.98 -12.73
C VAL A 112 7.88 -19.95 -13.51
N ALA A 113 6.61 -19.61 -13.75
CA ALA A 113 5.66 -20.44 -14.50
C ALA A 113 6.12 -20.70 -15.95
N ASP A 114 6.71 -19.69 -16.57
CA ASP A 114 7.25 -19.77 -17.94
C ASP A 114 8.63 -20.45 -18.04
N LYS A 115 9.22 -20.86 -16.90
CA LYS A 115 10.58 -21.44 -16.82
C LYS A 115 11.67 -20.54 -17.42
N ALA A 116 11.38 -19.25 -17.62
CA ALA A 116 12.34 -18.24 -18.09
C ALA A 116 13.50 -18.02 -17.10
N GLY A 117 13.25 -18.32 -15.82
CA GLY A 117 14.22 -18.20 -14.74
C GLY A 117 14.27 -16.79 -14.17
N LEU A 118 14.50 -16.71 -12.85
CA LEU A 118 14.58 -15.44 -12.12
C LEU A 118 16.01 -14.90 -12.09
N GLN A 119 16.15 -13.58 -12.15
CA GLN A 119 17.42 -12.90 -11.87
C GLN A 119 17.57 -12.78 -10.35
N TRP A 120 18.19 -13.80 -9.74
CA TRP A 120 18.29 -13.90 -8.28
C TRP A 120 18.98 -12.70 -7.62
N ALA A 121 19.95 -12.07 -8.31
CA ALA A 121 20.61 -10.86 -7.83
C ALA A 121 19.62 -9.69 -7.67
N THR A 122 18.74 -9.47 -8.66
CA THR A 122 17.72 -8.42 -8.61
C THR A 122 16.67 -8.75 -7.55
N VAL A 123 16.16 -9.98 -7.53
CA VAL A 123 15.16 -10.42 -6.54
C VAL A 123 15.69 -10.24 -5.11
N ARG A 124 16.93 -10.67 -4.85
CA ARG A 124 17.58 -10.47 -3.54
C ARG A 124 17.73 -8.99 -3.20
N SER A 125 18.08 -8.15 -4.17
CA SER A 125 18.22 -6.71 -3.96
C SER A 125 16.87 -6.06 -3.59
N ILE A 126 15.79 -6.48 -4.25
CA ILE A 126 14.42 -6.03 -3.95
C ILE A 126 14.02 -6.48 -2.54
N LEU A 127 14.24 -7.74 -2.18
CA LEU A 127 13.92 -8.28 -0.85
C LEU A 127 14.70 -7.56 0.26
N LEU A 128 16.00 -7.31 0.04
CA LEU A 128 16.82 -6.54 0.97
C LEU A 128 16.31 -5.11 1.10
N ALA A 129 15.93 -4.46 -0.01
CA ALA A 129 15.37 -3.12 0.03
C ALA A 129 14.08 -3.07 0.86
N TRP A 130 13.17 -4.04 0.71
CA TRP A 130 11.94 -4.12 1.50
C TRP A 130 12.23 -4.25 3.00
N LEU A 131 13.19 -5.08 3.37
CA LEU A 131 13.59 -5.25 4.77
C LEU A 131 14.25 -3.99 5.33
N PHE A 132 15.14 -3.36 4.58
CA PHE A 132 15.86 -2.14 5.01
C PHE A 132 15.00 -0.88 5.04
N THR A 133 13.91 -0.83 4.28
CA THR A 133 13.04 0.36 4.22
C THR A 133 12.47 0.70 5.60
N MET A 134 12.04 -0.32 6.38
CA MET A 134 11.46 -0.10 7.70
C MET A 134 12.47 0.48 8.72
N PRO A 135 13.65 -0.14 8.96
CA PRO A 135 14.66 0.43 9.85
C PRO A 135 15.11 1.83 9.44
N VAL A 136 15.32 2.07 8.14
CA VAL A 136 15.77 3.38 7.66
C VAL A 136 14.70 4.44 7.90
N ALA A 137 13.42 4.14 7.63
CA ALA A 137 12.32 5.06 7.91
C ALA A 137 12.20 5.37 9.41
N MET A 138 12.35 4.36 10.28
CA MET A 138 12.34 4.54 11.74
C MET A 138 13.48 5.43 12.22
N LEU A 139 14.70 5.18 11.75
CA LEU A 139 15.88 5.98 12.11
C LEU A 139 15.77 7.42 11.60
N LEU A 140 15.31 7.60 10.35
CA LEU A 140 15.14 8.92 9.75
C LEU A 140 14.04 9.72 10.46
N SER A 141 12.90 9.10 10.76
CA SER A 141 11.83 9.75 11.53
C SER A 141 12.29 10.10 12.94
N GLY A 142 12.97 9.18 13.65
CA GLY A 142 13.47 9.42 15.01
C GLY A 142 14.52 10.52 15.07
N SER A 143 15.47 10.54 14.13
CA SER A 143 16.51 11.58 14.03
C SER A 143 15.93 12.95 13.71
N LEU A 144 14.99 13.05 12.75
CA LEU A 144 14.32 14.31 12.43
C LEU A 144 13.49 14.82 13.62
N TYR A 145 12.79 13.93 14.34
CA TYR A 145 12.05 14.29 15.54
C TYR A 145 12.98 14.81 16.65
N TYR A 146 14.11 14.14 16.89
CA TYR A 146 15.10 14.57 17.87
C TYR A 146 15.68 15.95 17.53
N LEU A 147 16.04 16.18 16.26
CA LEU A 147 16.54 17.48 15.81
C LEU A 147 15.49 18.58 15.95
N ALA A 148 14.24 18.33 15.50
CA ALA A 148 13.16 19.29 15.60
C ALA A 148 12.84 19.65 17.06
N SER A 149 12.82 18.66 17.96
CA SER A 149 12.55 18.88 19.38
C SER A 149 13.67 19.60 20.13
N ASN A 150 14.93 19.44 19.71
CA ASN A 150 16.05 20.22 20.25
C ASN A 150 16.09 21.66 19.71
N TRP A 151 15.60 21.89 18.49
CA TRP A 151 15.57 23.23 17.88
C TRP A 151 14.39 24.09 18.36
N LEU A 152 13.31 23.45 18.84
CA LEU A 152 12.14 24.14 19.40
C LEU A 152 12.29 24.51 20.89
N LYS A 153 13.38 24.10 21.55
CA LYS A 153 13.74 24.52 22.91
C LYS A 153 14.63 25.75 22.86
#